data_AF-A0A4Q9G3C2-F1
#
_entry.id   AF-A0A4Q9G3C2-F1
#
_cell.length_a   1.000
_cell.length_b   1.000
_cell.length_c   1.000
_cell.angle_alpha   90.00
_cell.angle_beta   90.00
_cell.angle_gamma   90.00
#
_symmetry.space_group_name_H-M   'P 1'
#
loop_
_entity.id
_entity.type
_entity.pdbx_description
1 polymer ?
#
loop_
_entity_poly.entity_id
_entity_poly.type
_entity_poly.pdbx_seq_one_letter_code
_entity_poly.pdbx_strand_id
1 'polypeptide(L)'
;MNPNIPSIEQLKEIGLPAPVSYAPQTWGWWVLLGVLVIAVLLVGARRYWQWRRDRYRREALVRLAQLRASNDQLQALRELPELLKRVALSIPVPVGARLAREPDTAVPQRDRVIVLRGQASLLQRVGALGGEDWQAFLAQHSSQPLPADFSQQLAQLAYAPDAALLALPGDKRQQLFDTCKHWLEHHHVAA
;
A
#
# COMPACT_ATOMS: atom_id res chain seq x y z
N MET A 1 -79.66 -34.20 47.44
CA MET A 1 -79.70 -33.71 46.05
C MET A 1 -79.42 -32.22 46.10
N ASN A 2 -78.18 -31.80 45.83
CA ASN A 2 -77.80 -30.39 45.85
C ASN A 2 -77.85 -29.87 44.40
N PRO A 3 -78.82 -29.02 44.01
CA PRO A 3 -79.06 -28.66 42.61
C PRO A 3 -78.16 -27.52 42.10
N ASN A 4 -77.14 -27.12 42.86
CA ASN A 4 -76.30 -25.97 42.55
C ASN A 4 -74.91 -26.42 42.07
N ILE A 5 -74.86 -27.10 40.92
CA ILE A 5 -73.60 -27.30 40.19
C ILE A 5 -73.61 -26.25 39.08
N PRO A 6 -72.79 -25.18 39.16
CA PRO A 6 -72.77 -24.13 38.13
C PRO A 6 -72.38 -24.73 36.77
N SER A 7 -73.21 -24.44 35.76
CA SER A 7 -73.12 -25.01 34.41
C SER A 7 -71.86 -24.55 33.68
N ILE A 8 -71.30 -25.44 32.85
CA ILE A 8 -70.04 -25.23 32.10
C ILE A 8 -70.15 -24.06 31.11
N GLU A 9 -71.37 -23.62 30.74
CA GLU A 9 -71.58 -22.40 29.95
C GLU A 9 -71.07 -21.11 30.62
N GLN A 10 -70.77 -21.12 31.93
CA GLN A 10 -70.13 -19.99 32.59
C GLN A 10 -68.63 -19.88 32.30
N LEU A 11 -68.00 -20.88 31.67
CA LEU A 11 -66.64 -20.77 31.16
C LEU A 11 -66.62 -19.95 29.87
N LYS A 12 -66.46 -18.64 30.06
CA LYS A 12 -66.19 -17.70 28.97
C LYS A 12 -64.79 -17.95 28.41
N GLU A 13 -64.70 -18.52 27.21
CA GLU A 13 -63.43 -18.71 26.50
C GLU A 13 -62.73 -17.35 26.30
N ILE A 14 -61.57 -17.21 26.94
CA ILE A 14 -60.69 -16.06 26.79
C ILE A 14 -60.01 -16.21 25.43
N GLY A 15 -60.41 -15.37 24.46
CA GLY A 15 -59.77 -15.35 23.13
C GLY A 15 -58.26 -15.15 23.27
N LEU A 16 -57.47 -15.92 22.52
CA LEU A 16 -56.01 -15.83 22.57
C LEU A 16 -55.58 -14.37 22.31
N PRO A 17 -54.66 -13.81 23.12
CA PRO A 17 -54.11 -12.50 22.81
C PRO A 17 -53.42 -12.57 21.45
N ALA A 18 -53.56 -11.52 20.65
CA ALA A 18 -52.81 -11.39 19.41
C ALA A 18 -51.31 -11.65 19.71
N PRO A 19 -50.61 -12.46 18.89
CA PRO A 19 -49.24 -12.85 19.18
C PRO A 19 -48.38 -11.62 19.41
N VAL A 20 -47.89 -11.48 20.64
CA VAL A 20 -46.97 -10.42 21.02
C VAL A 20 -45.71 -10.57 20.19
N SER A 21 -45.35 -9.52 19.46
CA SER A 21 -44.14 -9.51 18.67
C SER A 21 -42.94 -9.60 19.62
N TYR A 22 -42.26 -10.74 19.61
CA TYR A 22 -41.03 -10.98 20.39
C TYR A 22 -39.80 -10.28 19.79
N ALA A 23 -39.96 -9.55 18.68
CA ALA A 23 -38.88 -8.78 18.10
C ALA A 23 -38.65 -7.51 18.93
N PRO A 24 -37.51 -7.36 19.65
CA PRO A 24 -37.21 -6.11 20.32
C PRO A 24 -36.92 -5.05 19.25
N GLN A 25 -37.92 -4.22 18.93
CA GLN A 25 -37.76 -3.06 18.04
C GLN A 25 -37.01 -1.95 18.78
N THR A 26 -35.77 -2.24 19.12
CA THR A 26 -34.86 -1.31 19.75
C THR A 26 -34.04 -0.62 18.67
N TRP A 27 -33.87 0.68 18.82
CA TRP A 27 -32.86 1.52 18.15
C TRP A 27 -31.46 0.89 18.08
N GLY A 28 -31.14 -0.09 18.92
CA GLY A 28 -29.88 -0.83 18.90
C GLY A 28 -29.54 -1.50 17.56
N TRP A 29 -30.53 -1.98 16.80
CA TRP A 29 -30.26 -2.55 15.47
C TRP A 29 -29.77 -1.52 14.47
N TRP A 30 -30.30 -0.29 14.52
CA TRP A 30 -29.82 0.81 13.68
C TRP A 30 -28.42 1.25 14.06
N VAL A 31 -28.09 1.26 15.36
CA VAL A 31 -26.73 1.52 15.84
C VAL A 31 -25.77 0.43 15.34
N LEU A 32 -26.15 -0.84 15.47
CA LEU A 32 -25.35 -1.97 14.96
C LEU A 32 -25.14 -1.89 13.44
N LEU A 33 -26.19 -1.57 12.69
CA LEU A 33 -26.11 -1.39 11.24
C LEU A 33 -25.18 -0.22 10.89
N GLY A 34 -25.30 0.91 11.60
CA GLY A 34 -24.42 2.06 11.41
C GLY A 34 -22.95 1.72 11.66
N VAL A 35 -22.64 1.00 12.75
CA VAL A 35 -21.28 0.52 13.05
C VAL A 35 -20.78 -0.44 11.98
N LEU A 36 -21.62 -1.37 11.52
CA LEU A 36 -21.27 -2.31 10.45
C LEU A 36 -20.92 -1.57 9.16
N VAL A 37 -21.74 -0.59 8.74
CA VAL A 37 -21.51 0.20 7.54
C VAL A 37 -20.21 1.00 7.66
N ILE A 38 -19.97 1.65 8.80
CA ILE A 38 -18.72 2.39 9.05
C ILE A 38 -17.52 1.43 8.99
N ALA A 39 -17.60 0.25 9.61
CA ALA A 39 -16.53 -0.73 9.57
C ALA A 39 -16.23 -1.18 8.13
N VAL A 40 -17.27 -1.47 7.34
CA VAL A 40 -17.12 -1.83 5.92
C VAL A 40 -16.49 -0.68 5.13
N LEU A 41 -16.92 0.56 5.34
CA LEU A 41 -16.34 1.73 4.67
C LEU A 41 -14.88 1.94 5.05
N LEU A 42 -14.52 1.79 6.33
CA LEU A 42 -13.15 1.93 6.80
C LEU A 42 -12.24 0.82 6.24
N VAL A 43 -12.71 -0.42 6.24
CA VAL A 43 -11.97 -1.56 5.67
C VAL A 43 -11.85 -1.42 4.15
N GLY A 44 -12.93 -1.06 3.47
CA GLY A 44 -12.96 -0.82 2.04
C GLY A 44 -12.03 0.32 1.63
N ALA A 45 -12.05 1.44 2.36
CA ALA A 45 -11.13 2.55 2.15
C ALA A 45 -9.68 2.11 2.38
N ARG A 46 -9.37 1.43 3.49
CA ARG A 46 -8.00 0.90 3.72
C ARG A 46 -7.54 -0.02 2.60
N ARG A 47 -8.38 -0.96 2.19
CA ARG A 47 -8.11 -1.90 1.09
C ARG A 47 -7.89 -1.17 -0.23
N TYR A 48 -8.73 -0.17 -0.52
CA TYR A 48 -8.60 0.64 -1.73
C TYR A 48 -7.32 1.47 -1.72
N TRP A 49 -6.95 2.05 -0.58
CA TRP A 49 -5.71 2.82 -0.45
C TRP A 49 -4.47 1.93 -0.61
N GLN A 50 -4.50 0.73 -0.03
CA GLN A 50 -3.47 -0.30 -0.28
C GLN A 50 -3.42 -0.68 -1.77
N TRP A 51 -4.57 -0.94 -2.39
CA TRP A 51 -4.64 -1.29 -3.81
C TRP A 51 -4.16 -0.17 -4.74
N ARG A 52 -4.43 1.10 -4.38
CA ARG A 52 -3.96 2.27 -5.14
C ARG A 52 -2.44 2.41 -5.06
N ARG A 53 -1.83 2.06 -3.91
CA ARG A 53 -0.37 1.96 -3.76
C ARG A 53 0.21 0.87 -4.66
N ASP A 54 -0.44 -0.30 -4.71
CA ASP A 54 0.00 -1.44 -5.52
C ASP A 54 -0.15 -1.24 -7.04
N ARG A 55 -0.97 -0.27 -7.47
CA ARG A 55 -1.21 -0.01 -8.90
C ARG A 55 0.06 0.44 -9.63
N TYR A 56 0.87 1.28 -8.99
CA TYR A 56 2.15 1.74 -9.54
C TYR A 56 3.14 0.60 -9.73
N ARG A 57 3.19 -0.36 -8.79
CA ARG A 57 4.01 -1.57 -8.92
C ARG A 57 3.58 -2.40 -10.12
N ARG A 58 2.27 -2.58 -10.32
CA ARG A 58 1.73 -3.34 -11.46
C ARG A 58 2.08 -2.69 -12.79
N GLU A 59 1.91 -1.37 -12.91
CA GLU A 59 2.27 -0.63 -14.12
C GLU A 59 3.76 -0.72 -14.43
N ALA A 60 4.61 -0.63 -13.41
CA ALA A 60 6.06 -0.75 -13.58
C ALA A 60 6.49 -2.16 -14.01
N LEU A 61 5.85 -3.21 -13.47
CA LEU A 61 6.10 -4.61 -13.88
C LEU A 61 5.64 -4.87 -15.31
N VAL A 62 4.49 -4.31 -15.72
CA VAL A 62 4.01 -4.40 -17.10
C VAL A 62 4.97 -3.70 -18.07
N ARG A 63 5.44 -2.49 -17.72
CA ARG A 63 6.47 -1.79 -18.51
C ARG A 63 7.77 -2.59 -18.60
N LEU A 64 8.23 -3.17 -17.50
CA LEU A 64 9.44 -4.01 -17.50
C LEU A 64 9.26 -5.25 -18.39
N ALA A 65 8.08 -5.89 -18.36
CA ALA A 65 7.77 -7.01 -19.25
C ALA A 65 7.74 -6.58 -20.73
N GLN A 66 7.19 -5.41 -21.02
CA GLN A 66 7.17 -4.85 -22.37
C GLN A 66 8.58 -4.53 -22.89
N LEU A 67 9.44 -3.93 -22.05
CA LEU A 67 10.85 -3.69 -22.38
C LEU A 67 11.60 -5.00 -22.64
N ARG A 68 11.36 -6.04 -21.83
CA ARG A 68 11.98 -7.36 -22.03
C ARG A 68 11.53 -8.05 -23.32
N ALA A 69 10.31 -7.80 -23.77
CA ALA A 69 9.75 -8.33 -25.02
C ALA A 69 10.11 -7.48 -26.25
N SER A 70 10.65 -6.27 -26.04
CA SER A 70 11.04 -5.38 -27.12
C SER A 70 12.29 -5.91 -27.83
N ASN A 71 12.32 -5.80 -29.16
CA ASN A 71 13.48 -6.25 -29.96
C ASN A 71 14.70 -5.32 -29.79
N ASP A 72 14.48 -4.11 -29.23
CA ASP A 72 15.49 -3.08 -29.04
C ASP A 72 16.12 -3.19 -27.64
N GLN A 73 16.95 -4.22 -27.47
CA GLN A 73 17.51 -4.58 -26.16
C GLN A 73 18.43 -3.49 -25.58
N LEU A 74 19.03 -2.65 -26.43
CA LEU A 74 19.87 -1.51 -26.01
C LEU A 74 19.04 -0.43 -25.34
N GLN A 75 17.91 -0.04 -25.95
CA GLN A 75 16.98 0.91 -25.33
C GLN A 75 16.41 0.35 -24.04
N ALA A 76 16.05 -0.94 -24.02
CA ALA A 76 15.54 -1.60 -22.82
C ALA A 76 16.52 -1.56 -21.63
N LEU A 77 17.83 -1.72 -21.90
CA LEU A 77 18.88 -1.60 -20.87
C LEU A 77 19.05 -0.18 -20.35
N ARG A 78 18.84 0.83 -21.21
CA ARG A 78 19.00 2.25 -20.86
C ARG A 78 17.80 2.82 -20.10
N GLU A 79 16.60 2.32 -20.41
CA GLU A 79 15.36 2.71 -19.72
C GLU A 79 15.17 2.01 -18.36
N LEU A 80 15.84 0.87 -18.14
CA LEU A 80 15.78 0.12 -16.87
C LEU A 80 16.08 1.00 -15.63
N PRO A 81 17.22 1.73 -15.58
CA PRO A 81 17.53 2.64 -14.48
C PRO A 81 16.53 3.79 -14.34
N GLU A 82 16.01 4.33 -15.44
CA GLU A 82 15.02 5.41 -15.40
C GLU A 82 13.68 4.95 -14.83
N LEU A 83 13.22 3.76 -15.22
CA LEU A 83 12.01 3.15 -14.66
C LEU A 83 12.18 2.89 -13.15
N LEU A 84 13.33 2.36 -12.73
CA LEU A 84 13.63 2.14 -11.33
C LEU A 84 13.62 3.46 -10.53
N LYS A 85 14.25 4.52 -11.05
CA LYS A 85 14.24 5.86 -10.44
C LYS A 85 12.82 6.42 -10.37
N ARG A 86 12.02 6.28 -11.43
CA ARG A 86 10.62 6.74 -11.46
C ARG A 86 9.76 6.01 -10.43
N VAL A 87 9.99 4.71 -10.24
CA VAL A 87 9.33 3.91 -9.19
C VAL A 87 9.82 4.30 -7.80
N ALA A 88 11.11 4.52 -7.60
CA ALA A 88 11.64 4.99 -6.33
C ALA A 88 11.05 6.36 -5.92
N LEU A 89 10.87 7.27 -6.88
CA LEU A 89 10.21 8.55 -6.68
C LEU A 89 8.73 8.40 -6.29
N SER A 90 8.06 7.32 -6.68
CA SER A 90 6.66 7.09 -6.32
C SER A 90 6.46 6.44 -4.95
N ILE A 91 7.53 6.03 -4.26
CA ILE A 91 7.46 5.47 -2.90
C ILE A 91 7.13 6.60 -1.91
N PRO A 92 5.94 6.62 -1.28
CA PRO A 92 5.68 7.55 -0.19
C PRO A 92 6.51 7.12 1.02
N VAL A 93 7.62 7.81 1.28
CA VAL A 93 8.40 7.59 2.50
C VAL A 93 7.53 8.01 3.69
N PRO A 94 7.32 7.13 4.70
CA PRO A 94 6.54 7.48 5.88
C PRO A 94 7.34 8.43 6.78
N VAL A 95 7.44 9.70 6.38
CA VAL A 95 8.04 10.76 7.22
C VAL A 95 7.26 10.90 8.55
N GLY A 96 5.98 10.53 8.56
CA GLY A 96 5.13 10.59 9.75
C GLY A 96 5.48 9.60 10.86
N ALA A 97 6.19 8.50 10.58
CA ALA A 97 6.48 7.48 11.59
C ALA A 97 7.75 7.77 12.41
N ARG A 98 8.72 8.55 11.89
CA ARG A 98 9.92 8.93 12.65
C ARG A 98 9.66 9.97 13.73
N LEU A 99 8.74 10.90 13.50
CA LEU A 99 8.40 11.95 14.48
C LEU A 99 7.67 11.41 15.72
N ALA A 100 7.13 10.19 15.66
CA ALA A 100 6.47 9.55 16.79
C ALA A 100 7.43 8.76 17.70
N ARG A 101 8.71 8.63 17.33
CA ARG A 101 9.71 7.82 18.05
C ARG A 101 10.89 8.62 18.60
N GLU A 102 10.84 9.96 18.56
CA GLU A 102 11.78 10.81 19.30
C GLU A 102 11.14 11.24 20.64
N PRO A 103 11.50 10.60 21.77
CA PRO A 103 10.94 10.94 23.07
C PRO A 103 11.52 12.23 23.69
N ASP A 104 12.44 12.96 23.04
CA ASP A 104 13.28 13.92 23.79
C ASP A 104 13.50 15.31 23.18
N THR A 105 12.58 15.82 22.35
CA THR A 105 12.61 17.26 22.00
C THR A 105 11.21 17.87 22.07
N ALA A 106 10.72 18.07 23.30
CA ALA A 106 9.55 18.90 23.55
C ALA A 106 9.90 20.38 23.34
N VAL A 107 9.74 20.88 22.11
CA VAL A 107 9.73 22.32 21.82
C VAL A 107 8.26 22.78 21.79
N PRO A 108 7.85 23.80 22.57
CA PRO A 108 6.47 24.29 22.57
C PRO A 108 6.17 25.01 21.24
N GLN A 109 5.46 24.32 20.36
CA GLN A 109 5.10 24.79 19.02
C GLN A 109 3.74 25.52 19.08
N ARG A 110 3.78 26.86 19.18
CA ARG A 110 2.59 27.73 19.28
C ARG A 110 2.04 28.26 17.97
N ASP A 111 2.65 27.93 16.84
CA ASP A 111 2.16 28.39 15.54
C ASP A 111 2.35 27.29 14.49
N ARG A 112 1.25 26.67 14.05
CA ARG A 112 1.25 25.71 12.94
C ARG A 112 0.34 26.23 11.84
N VAL A 113 0.95 26.90 10.87
CA VAL A 113 0.50 26.77 9.48
C VAL A 113 0.87 25.35 9.04
N ILE A 114 -0.15 24.53 8.75
CA ILE A 114 0.01 23.16 8.25
C ILE A 114 0.56 23.24 6.83
N VAL A 115 1.88 23.24 6.68
CA VAL A 115 2.51 23.15 5.36
C VAL A 115 2.77 21.67 5.05
N LEU A 116 2.33 21.20 3.88
CA LEU A 116 2.73 19.94 3.25
C LEU A 116 4.25 19.92 2.92
N ARG A 117 5.12 20.15 3.91
CA ARG A 117 6.57 20.29 3.75
C ARG A 117 7.30 18.96 3.49
N GLY A 118 6.68 17.83 3.82
CA GLY A 118 7.30 16.50 3.68
C GLY A 118 7.51 16.02 2.23
N GLN A 119 6.70 16.51 1.28
CA GLN A 119 6.80 16.11 -0.13
C GLN A 119 7.92 16.85 -0.87
N ALA A 120 8.16 18.13 -0.54
CA ALA A 120 9.18 18.95 -1.19
C ALA A 120 10.62 18.49 -0.87
N SER A 121 10.87 17.98 0.34
CA SER A 121 12.19 17.45 0.71
C SER A 121 12.54 16.12 0.02
N LEU A 122 11.55 15.37 -0.48
CA LEU A 122 11.77 14.08 -1.16
C LEU A 122 12.25 14.27 -2.60
N LEU A 123 11.64 15.21 -3.33
CA LEU A 123 12.07 15.58 -4.68
C LEU A 123 13.50 16.12 -4.68
N GLN A 124 13.87 16.85 -3.63
CA GLN A 124 15.20 17.45 -3.49
C GLN A 124 16.27 16.44 -3.03
N ARG A 125 15.90 15.37 -2.31
CA ARG A 125 16.83 14.29 -1.95
C ARG A 125 17.07 13.32 -3.10
N VAL A 126 16.04 12.78 -3.76
CA VAL A 126 16.26 11.80 -4.85
C VAL A 126 16.97 12.42 -6.06
N GLY A 127 16.80 13.73 -6.30
CA GLY A 127 17.59 14.46 -7.30
C GLY A 127 19.05 14.72 -6.90
N ALA A 128 19.40 14.59 -5.61
CA ALA A 128 20.74 14.84 -5.07
C ALA A 128 21.49 13.56 -4.61
N LEU A 129 20.79 12.43 -4.43
CA LEU A 129 21.39 11.14 -4.04
C LEU A 129 22.12 10.53 -5.25
N GLY A 130 23.41 10.80 -5.36
CA GLY A 130 24.32 10.16 -6.32
C GLY A 130 25.19 9.10 -5.64
N GLY A 131 25.45 7.97 -6.31
CA GLY A 131 26.41 6.97 -5.85
C GLY A 131 25.99 6.18 -4.61
N GLU A 132 26.70 6.40 -3.50
CA GLU A 132 26.63 5.64 -2.24
C GLU A 132 25.30 5.84 -1.52
N ASP A 133 24.83 7.08 -1.53
CA ASP A 133 23.56 7.54 -0.99
C ASP A 133 22.35 6.87 -1.69
N TRP A 134 22.47 6.67 -3.00
CA TRP A 134 21.48 5.94 -3.79
C TRP A 134 21.51 4.43 -3.48
N GLN A 135 22.69 3.85 -3.30
CA GLN A 135 22.84 2.45 -2.88
C GLN A 135 22.21 2.20 -1.50
N ALA A 136 22.46 3.10 -0.52
CA ALA A 136 21.91 2.99 0.82
C ALA A 136 20.37 3.08 0.81
N PHE A 137 19.81 3.97 -0.02
CA PHE A 137 18.36 4.07 -0.22
C PHE A 137 17.77 2.77 -0.78
N LEU A 138 18.37 2.22 -1.85
CA LEU A 138 17.90 0.97 -2.46
C LEU A 138 17.98 -0.22 -1.50
N ALA A 139 19.05 -0.31 -0.71
CA ALA A 139 19.23 -1.33 0.31
C ALA A 139 18.22 -1.21 1.46
N GLN A 140 17.91 0.02 1.89
CA GLN A 140 16.94 0.27 2.96
C GLN A 140 15.50 -0.10 2.57
N HIS A 141 15.17 0.01 1.28
CA HIS A 141 13.83 -0.30 0.75
C HIS A 141 13.71 -1.72 0.17
N SER A 142 14.76 -2.54 0.27
CA SER A 142 14.79 -3.92 -0.19
C SER A 142 14.69 -4.91 0.96
N SER A 143 14.01 -6.03 0.73
CA SER A 143 13.90 -7.12 1.72
C SER A 143 15.12 -8.06 1.70
N GLN A 144 15.99 -7.97 0.70
CA GLN A 144 17.15 -8.84 0.50
C GLN A 144 18.42 -8.01 0.22
N PRO A 145 19.62 -8.54 0.56
CA PRO A 145 20.88 -7.84 0.33
C PRO A 145 21.10 -7.64 -1.17
N LEU A 146 21.15 -6.37 -1.61
CA LEU A 146 21.56 -6.03 -2.96
C LEU A 146 23.09 -6.12 -3.09
N PRO A 147 23.62 -6.40 -4.29
CA PRO A 147 25.04 -6.25 -4.58
C PRO A 147 25.52 -4.84 -4.26
N ALA A 148 26.72 -4.71 -3.66
CA ALA A 148 27.28 -3.42 -3.26
C ALA A 148 27.45 -2.43 -4.43
N ASP A 149 27.74 -2.95 -5.63
CA ASP A 149 27.97 -2.16 -6.85
C ASP A 149 26.69 -1.92 -7.68
N PHE A 150 25.52 -2.29 -7.17
CA PHE A 150 24.28 -2.27 -7.95
C PHE A 150 23.90 -0.86 -8.44
N SER A 151 24.03 0.16 -7.59
CA SER A 151 23.82 1.56 -7.97
C SER A 151 24.77 1.99 -9.10
N GLN A 152 26.01 1.52 -9.06
CA GLN A 152 27.05 1.84 -10.02
C GLN A 152 26.79 1.13 -11.35
N GLN A 153 26.33 -0.12 -11.33
CA GLN A 153 25.90 -0.88 -12.50
C GLN A 153 24.71 -0.20 -13.20
N LEU A 154 23.74 0.31 -12.45
CA LEU A 154 22.62 1.07 -13.00
C LEU A 154 23.06 2.41 -13.61
N ALA A 155 24.00 3.11 -12.97
CA ALA A 155 24.56 4.34 -13.52
C ALA A 155 25.33 4.07 -14.83
N GLN A 156 26.09 2.98 -14.88
CA GLN A 156 26.75 2.54 -16.11
C GLN A 156 25.74 2.23 -17.20
N LEU A 157 24.63 1.54 -16.92
CA LEU A 157 23.58 1.28 -17.91
C LEU A 157 22.96 2.56 -18.50
N ALA A 158 22.78 3.60 -17.70
CA ALA A 158 22.20 4.86 -18.15
C ALA A 158 23.16 5.68 -19.04
N TYR A 159 24.45 5.74 -18.66
CA TYR A 159 25.44 6.62 -19.29
C TYR A 159 26.46 5.91 -20.19
N ALA A 160 26.49 4.58 -20.24
CA ALA A 160 27.45 3.85 -21.06
C ALA A 160 27.21 4.08 -22.57
N PRO A 161 28.29 4.07 -23.38
CA PRO A 161 28.17 4.10 -24.82
C PRO A 161 27.59 2.79 -25.36
N ASP A 162 26.85 2.87 -26.47
CA ASP A 162 26.11 1.74 -27.04
C ASP A 162 27.03 0.54 -27.37
N ALA A 163 28.29 0.80 -27.74
CA ALA A 163 29.30 -0.22 -27.98
C ALA A 163 29.62 -1.05 -26.72
N ALA A 164 29.68 -0.42 -25.55
CA ALA A 164 29.91 -1.11 -24.28
C ALA A 164 28.68 -1.94 -23.86
N LEU A 165 27.47 -1.45 -24.20
CA LEU A 165 26.22 -2.16 -23.95
C LEU A 165 26.07 -3.40 -24.85
N LEU A 166 26.51 -3.33 -26.11
CA LEU A 166 26.55 -4.47 -27.02
C LEU A 166 27.59 -5.53 -26.61
N ALA A 167 28.70 -5.10 -26.00
CA ALA A 167 29.75 -6.00 -25.51
C ALA A 167 29.37 -6.74 -24.21
N LEU A 168 28.25 -6.39 -23.56
CA LEU A 168 27.80 -7.06 -22.34
C LEU A 168 27.30 -8.48 -22.62
N PRO A 169 27.83 -9.50 -21.91
CA PRO A 169 27.34 -10.87 -21.99
C PRO A 169 25.84 -10.94 -21.74
N GLY A 170 25.13 -11.80 -22.49
CA GLY A 170 23.67 -11.98 -22.36
C GLY A 170 23.25 -12.34 -20.92
N ASP A 171 24.03 -13.18 -20.26
CA ASP A 171 23.76 -13.64 -18.89
C ASP A 171 23.81 -12.48 -17.88
N LYS A 172 24.81 -11.59 -18.00
CA LYS A 172 24.90 -10.40 -17.14
C LYS A 172 23.73 -9.46 -17.37
N ARG A 173 23.29 -9.30 -18.62
CA ARG A 173 22.10 -8.48 -18.95
C ARG A 173 20.85 -9.06 -18.29
N GLN A 174 20.64 -10.37 -18.36
CA GLN A 174 19.50 -11.03 -17.70
C GLN A 174 19.57 -10.93 -16.18
N GLN A 175 20.73 -11.14 -15.56
CA GLN A 175 20.92 -10.97 -14.11
C GLN A 175 20.54 -9.56 -13.65
N LEU A 176 20.92 -8.52 -14.40
CA LEU A 176 20.56 -7.14 -14.09
C LEU A 176 19.04 -6.92 -14.18
N PHE A 177 18.41 -7.43 -15.24
CA PHE A 177 16.95 -7.38 -15.40
C PHE A 177 16.22 -8.09 -14.27
N ASP A 178 16.67 -9.30 -13.91
CA ASP A 178 16.03 -10.11 -12.88
C ASP A 178 16.23 -9.49 -11.50
N THR A 179 17.40 -8.90 -11.21
CA THR A 179 17.66 -8.14 -9.98
C THR A 179 16.74 -6.91 -9.89
N CYS A 180 16.61 -6.15 -10.98
CA CYS A 180 15.70 -4.99 -11.04
C CYS A 180 14.25 -5.41 -10.84
N LYS A 181 13.81 -6.47 -11.53
CA LYS A 181 12.46 -7.03 -11.39
C LYS A 181 12.20 -7.46 -9.95
N HIS A 182 13.14 -8.19 -9.35
CA HIS A 182 12.99 -8.71 -7.99
C HIS A 182 12.89 -7.58 -6.97
N TRP A 183 13.71 -6.52 -7.11
CA TRP A 183 13.59 -5.32 -6.28
C TRP A 183 12.22 -4.65 -6.47
N LEU A 184 11.75 -4.49 -7.71
CA LEU A 184 10.41 -3.97 -8.01
C LEU A 184 9.30 -4.80 -7.38
N GLU A 185 9.48 -6.11 -7.25
CA GLU A 185 8.51 -7.01 -6.63
C GLU A 185 8.56 -6.99 -5.09
N HIS A 186 9.72 -6.79 -4.49
CA HIS A 186 9.91 -6.92 -3.04
C HIS A 186 10.22 -5.60 -2.33
N HIS A 187 10.14 -4.45 -3.03
CA HIS A 187 10.24 -3.15 -2.40
C HIS A 187 9.02 -2.91 -1.52
N HIS A 188 9.27 -2.68 -0.22
CA HIS A 188 8.18 -2.44 0.72
C HIS A 188 7.76 -0.97 0.62
N VAL A 189 6.62 -0.71 -0.02
CA VAL A 189 5.89 0.54 0.22
C VAL A 189 5.34 0.41 1.65
N ALA A 190 5.85 1.22 2.57
CA ALA A 190 5.49 1.17 3.98
C ALA A 190 3.97 1.04 4.19
N ALA A 191 3.57 0.00 4.91
CA ALA A 191 2.19 -0.26 5.30
C ALA A 191 1.64 0.90 6.15
#